data_AF-A0AAE3DBX1-F1
#
_entry.id   AF-A0AAE3DBX1-F1
#
_cell.length_a   1.000
_cell.length_b   1.000
_cell.length_c   1.000
_cell.angle_alpha   90.00
_cell.angle_beta   90.00
_cell.angle_gamma   90.00
#
_symmetry.space_group_name_H-M   'P 1'
#
loop_
_entity.id
_entity.type
_entity.pdbx_description
1 polymer ?
#
loop_
_entity_poly.entity_id
_entity_poly.type
_entity_poly.pdbx_seq_one_letter_code
_entity_poly.pdbx_strand_id
1 'polypeptide(L)'
;MTSLDEAVLPRELQMLKAFLPFLPAPAQKMLAIYIKWTELQNTIAYFNQHPPVQKSLDEGNLMEFMKGIVPPEEQAQMEQFADMFEHMDLYQEMFEGFAPKEGDT
;
A
#
# COMPACT_ATOMS: atom_id res chain seq x y z
N MET A 1 7.69 7.02 5.73
CA MET A 1 6.38 7.10 6.41
C MET A 1 5.39 7.63 5.41
N THR A 2 4.16 7.14 5.42
CA THR A 2 3.09 7.65 4.56
C THR A 2 2.53 8.96 5.12
N SER A 3 1.83 9.73 4.30
CA SER A 3 1.12 10.94 4.77
C SER A 3 0.09 10.62 5.87
N LEU A 4 -0.50 9.42 5.84
CA LEU A 4 -1.38 8.95 6.92
C LEU A 4 -0.59 8.72 8.22
N ASP A 5 0.58 8.07 8.14
CA ASP A 5 1.44 7.87 9.32
C ASP A 5 1.80 9.21 9.97
N GLU A 6 2.16 10.22 9.17
CA GLU A 6 2.49 11.56 9.67
C GLU A 6 1.32 12.23 10.40
N ALA A 7 0.08 11.99 9.94
CA ALA A 7 -1.12 12.56 10.53
C ALA A 7 -1.55 11.87 11.83
N VAL A 8 -1.37 10.55 11.94
CA VAL A 8 -1.93 9.76 13.07
C VAL A 8 -0.88 9.36 14.10
N LEU A 9 0.41 9.54 13.80
CA LEU A 9 1.53 9.17 14.65
C LEU A 9 2.29 10.41 15.15
N PRO A 10 1.82 11.10 16.21
CA PRO A 10 2.50 12.25 16.78
C PRO A 10 3.91 11.89 17.30
N ARG A 11 4.76 12.92 17.44
CA ARG A 11 6.18 12.79 17.79
C ARG A 11 6.40 11.98 19.07
N GLU A 12 5.52 12.12 20.05
CA GLU A 12 5.60 11.42 21.32
C GLU A 12 5.44 9.90 21.14
N LEU A 13 4.49 9.47 20.29
CA LEU A 13 4.34 8.05 19.96
C LEU A 13 5.52 7.52 19.15
N GLN A 14 6.10 8.33 18.26
CA GLN A 14 7.33 7.96 17.54
C GLN A 14 8.50 7.74 18.50
N MET A 15 8.66 8.61 19.51
CA MET A 15 9.68 8.44 20.55
C MET A 15 9.44 7.17 21.37
N LEU A 16 8.20 6.87 21.76
CA LEU A 16 7.88 5.63 22.48
C LEU A 16 8.17 4.38 21.63
N LYS A 17 7.88 4.41 20.33
CA LYS A 17 8.26 3.35 19.39
C LYS A 17 9.77 3.16 19.30
N ALA A 18 10.52 4.25 19.18
CA ALA A 18 11.98 4.21 19.11
C ALA A 18 12.60 3.70 20.42
N PHE A 19 11.96 3.99 21.56
CA PHE A 19 12.40 3.53 22.86
C PHE A 19 12.12 2.03 23.11
N LEU A 20 11.21 1.43 22.34
CA LEU A 20 10.71 0.08 22.57
C LEU A 20 11.80 -1.01 22.65
N PRO A 21 12.83 -1.06 21.77
CA PRO A 21 13.87 -2.08 21.83
C PRO A 21 14.72 -2.05 23.12
N PHE A 22 14.69 -0.95 23.87
CA PHE A 22 15.48 -0.77 25.10
C PHE A 22 14.78 -1.26 26.37
N LEU A 23 13.54 -1.74 26.27
CA LEU A 23 12.76 -2.25 27.40
C LEU A 23 12.92 -3.78 27.59
N PRO A 24 12.66 -4.33 28.79
CA PRO A 24 12.50 -5.78 28.96
C PRO A 24 11.31 -6.32 28.16
N ALA A 25 11.39 -7.56 27.66
CA ALA A 25 10.39 -8.15 26.76
C ALA A 25 8.91 -8.02 27.21
N PRO A 26 8.56 -8.23 28.50
CA PRO A 26 7.18 -8.03 28.95
C PRO A 26 6.70 -6.57 28.79
N ALA A 27 7.57 -5.61 29.11
CA ALA A 27 7.28 -4.19 28.97
C ALA A 27 7.24 -3.76 27.49
N GLN A 28 8.11 -4.33 26.64
CA GLN A 28 8.04 -4.13 25.19
C GLN A 28 6.67 -4.52 24.65
N LYS A 29 6.18 -5.72 25.00
CA LYS A 29 4.88 -6.22 24.53
C LYS A 29 3.74 -5.31 24.98
N MET A 30 3.71 -4.95 26.27
CA MET A 30 2.69 -4.05 26.81
C MET A 30 2.71 -2.67 26.13
N LEU A 31 3.89 -2.07 25.99
CA LEU A 31 4.04 -0.77 25.35
C LEU A 31 3.70 -0.81 23.86
N ALA A 32 4.06 -1.89 23.15
CA ALA A 32 3.72 -2.07 21.74
C ALA A 32 2.20 -2.10 21.53
N ILE A 33 1.47 -2.82 22.39
CA ILE A 33 0.00 -2.86 22.36
C ILE A 33 -0.57 -1.46 22.62
N TYR A 34 -0.07 -0.75 23.63
CA TYR A 34 -0.52 0.61 23.96
C TYR A 34 -0.30 1.59 22.79
N ILE A 35 0.89 1.57 22.19
CA ILE A 35 1.23 2.38 21.02
C ILE A 35 0.25 2.10 19.88
N LYS A 36 0.03 0.81 19.56
CA LYS A 36 -0.86 0.41 18.47
C LYS A 36 -2.31 0.77 18.72
N TRP A 37 -2.78 0.61 19.95
CA TRP A 37 -4.10 1.06 20.35
C TRP A 37 -4.27 2.57 20.16
N THR A 38 -3.26 3.36 20.56
CA THR A 38 -3.31 4.82 20.43
C THR A 38 -3.27 5.26 18.96
N GLU A 39 -2.43 4.63 18.13
CA GLU A 39 -2.44 4.83 16.66
C GLU A 39 -3.82 4.59 16.05
N LEU A 40 -4.48 3.50 16.46
CA LEU A 40 -5.83 3.19 15.97
C LEU A 40 -6.84 4.28 16.39
N GLN A 41 -6.81 4.72 17.66
CA GLN A 41 -7.68 5.79 18.13
C GLN A 41 -7.45 7.09 17.36
N ASN A 42 -6.18 7.47 17.13
CA ASN A 42 -5.83 8.64 16.34
C ASN A 42 -6.31 8.51 14.89
N THR A 43 -6.21 7.33 14.30
CA THR A 43 -6.68 7.06 12.93
C THR A 43 -8.20 7.24 12.83
N ILE A 44 -8.96 6.70 13.79
CA ILE A 44 -10.41 6.89 13.85
C ILE A 44 -10.76 8.37 14.03
N ALA A 45 -10.10 9.05 14.95
CA ALA A 45 -10.32 10.48 15.18
C ALA A 45 -9.99 11.34 13.95
N TYR A 46 -8.93 10.99 13.23
CA TYR A 46 -8.52 11.65 11.99
C TYR A 46 -9.62 11.58 10.93
N PHE A 47 -10.17 10.39 10.64
CA PHE A 47 -11.22 10.23 9.63
C PHE A 47 -12.58 10.79 10.06
N ASN A 48 -12.87 10.86 11.36
CA ASN A 48 -14.06 11.56 11.85
C ASN A 48 -14.00 13.08 11.56
N GLN A 49 -12.80 13.66 11.47
CA GLN A 49 -12.59 15.08 11.15
C GLN A 49 -12.32 15.30 9.66
N HIS A 50 -11.77 14.30 8.97
CA HIS A 50 -11.38 14.34 7.57
C HIS A 50 -12.06 13.18 6.82
N PRO A 51 -13.32 13.35 6.38
CA PRO A 51 -14.02 12.33 5.62
C PRO A 51 -13.18 11.89 4.40
N PRO A 52 -13.07 10.58 4.15
CA PRO A 52 -12.23 10.08 3.06
C PRO A 52 -12.78 10.56 1.71
N VAL A 53 -11.89 11.08 0.87
CA VAL A 53 -12.20 11.43 -0.52
C VAL A 53 -11.58 10.36 -1.41
N GLN A 54 -12.41 9.68 -2.20
CA GLN A 54 -11.92 8.74 -3.20
C GLN A 54 -11.18 9.51 -4.29
N LYS A 55 -9.89 9.20 -4.49
CA LYS A 55 -9.14 9.67 -5.65
C LYS A 55 -9.47 8.79 -6.86
N SER A 56 -9.41 9.37 -8.05
CA SER A 56 -9.44 8.57 -9.29
C SER A 56 -8.31 7.56 -9.28
N LEU A 57 -8.60 6.36 -9.79
CA LEU A 57 -7.61 5.33 -10.07
C LEU A 57 -7.14 5.50 -11.52
N ASP A 58 -6.78 6.72 -11.93
CA ASP A 58 -6.02 6.86 -13.16
C ASP A 58 -4.72 6.08 -12.98
N GLU A 59 -4.56 4.99 -13.74
CA GLU A 59 -3.54 3.96 -13.51
C GLU A 59 -2.12 4.55 -13.46
N GLY A 60 -1.85 5.60 -14.26
CA GLY A 60 -0.59 6.34 -14.23
C GLY A 60 -0.29 6.98 -12.87
N ASN A 61 -1.31 7.53 -12.20
CA ASN A 61 -1.16 8.27 -10.95
C ASN A 61 -1.04 7.33 -9.74
N LEU A 62 -1.77 6.20 -9.76
CA LEU A 62 -1.64 5.16 -8.74
C LEU A 62 -0.27 4.46 -8.82
N MET A 63 0.18 4.08 -10.01
CA MET A 63 1.46 3.39 -10.18
C MET A 63 2.63 4.31 -9.87
N GLU A 64 2.60 5.58 -10.28
CA GLU A 64 3.59 6.58 -9.87
C GLU A 64 3.62 6.76 -8.34
N PHE A 65 2.46 6.86 -7.70
CA PHE A 65 2.38 6.97 -6.24
C PHE A 65 2.98 5.75 -5.53
N MET A 66 2.67 4.55 -6.03
CA MET A 66 3.17 3.29 -5.47
C MET A 66 4.68 3.13 -5.69
N LYS A 67 5.25 3.57 -6.83
CA LYS A 67 6.72 3.60 -7.05
C LYS A 67 7.46 4.43 -6.00
N GLY A 68 6.84 5.49 -5.49
CA GLY A 68 7.40 6.30 -4.39
C GLY A 68 7.46 5.59 -3.03
N ILE A 69 6.72 4.49 -2.87
CA ILE A 69 6.66 3.70 -1.63
C ILE A 69 7.51 2.42 -1.75
N VAL A 70 7.56 1.81 -2.94
CA VAL A 70 8.23 0.54 -3.19
C VAL A 70 9.75 0.74 -3.32
N PRO A 71 10.58 -0.10 -2.65
CA PRO A 71 12.03 -0.04 -2.76
C PRO A 71 12.51 -0.19 -4.22
N PRO A 72 13.64 0.45 -4.62
CA PRO A 72 14.13 0.40 -6.01
C PRO A 72 14.34 -1.02 -6.57
N GLU A 73 14.72 -1.96 -5.71
CA GLU A 73 14.94 -3.37 -6.07
C GLU A 73 13.64 -4.07 -6.50
N GLU A 74 12.50 -3.62 -5.99
CA GLU A 74 11.18 -4.19 -6.25
C GLU A 74 10.40 -3.43 -7.34
N GLN A 75 10.87 -2.24 -7.73
CA GLN A 75 10.22 -1.41 -8.76
C GLN A 75 10.21 -2.08 -10.15
N ALA A 76 11.26 -2.81 -10.51
CA ALA A 76 11.36 -3.49 -11.81
C ALA A 76 10.28 -4.56 -12.00
N GLN A 77 9.89 -5.26 -10.93
CA GLN A 77 8.80 -6.24 -10.96
C GLN A 77 7.44 -5.54 -11.12
N MET A 78 7.29 -4.37 -10.51
CA MET A 78 6.10 -3.56 -10.62
C MET A 78 5.93 -2.96 -12.02
N GLU A 79 7.02 -2.57 -12.68
CA GLU A 79 7.02 -2.12 -14.08
C GLU A 79 6.63 -3.25 -15.03
N GLN A 80 7.19 -4.45 -14.85
CA GLN A 80 6.78 -5.62 -15.63
C GLN A 80 5.29 -5.93 -15.47
N PHE A 81 4.75 -5.77 -14.26
CA PHE A 81 3.32 -5.96 -14.01
C PHE A 81 2.47 -4.85 -14.63
N ALA A 82 2.95 -3.60 -14.61
CA ALA A 82 2.30 -2.46 -15.26
C ALA A 82 2.23 -2.65 -16.78
N ASP A 83 3.35 -2.99 -17.41
CA ASP A 83 3.44 -3.26 -18.85
C ASP A 83 2.48 -4.39 -19.26
N MET A 84 2.40 -5.44 -18.43
CA MET A 84 1.49 -6.56 -18.69
C MET A 84 0.02 -6.14 -18.59
N PHE A 85 -0.32 -5.21 -17.70
CA PHE A 85 -1.67 -4.66 -17.54
C PHE A 85 -2.03 -3.67 -18.66
N GLU A 86 -1.10 -2.83 -19.10
CA GLU A 86 -1.32 -1.90 -20.21
C GLU A 86 -1.52 -2.65 -21.54
N HIS A 87 -0.88 -3.80 -21.69
CA HIS A 87 -0.99 -4.64 -22.88
C HIS A 87 -1.95 -5.82 -22.72
N MET A 88 -2.78 -5.85 -21.66
CA MET A 88 -3.69 -6.97 -21.37
C MET A 88 -4.65 -7.25 -22.55
N ASP A 89 -5.18 -6.19 -23.16
CA ASP A 89 -6.03 -6.28 -24.36
C ASP A 89 -5.29 -6.90 -25.55
N LEU A 90 -4.01 -6.55 -25.74
CA LEU A 90 -3.16 -7.08 -26.80
C LEU A 90 -2.86 -8.57 -26.58
N TYR A 91 -2.63 -8.97 -25.32
CA TYR A 91 -2.44 -10.36 -24.94
C TYR A 91 -3.74 -11.17 -25.08
N GLN A 92 -4.89 -10.57 -24.77
CA GLN A 92 -6.20 -11.19 -24.92
C GLN A 92 -6.55 -11.43 -26.39
N GLU A 93 -6.32 -10.44 -27.28
CA GLU A 93 -6.49 -10.61 -28.73
C GLU A 93 -5.56 -11.68 -29.31
N MET A 94 -4.30 -11.74 -28.85
CA MET A 94 -3.37 -12.79 -29.29
C MET A 94 -3.88 -14.18 -28.87
N PHE A 95 -4.31 -14.34 -27.62
CA PHE A 95 -4.84 -15.61 -27.10
C PHE A 95 -6.15 -16.02 -27.80
N GLU A 96 -7.04 -15.08 -28.09
CA GLU A 96 -8.27 -15.31 -28.85
C GLU A 96 -7.99 -15.65 -30.32
N GLY A 97 -6.94 -15.06 -30.93
CA GLY A 97 -6.48 -15.37 -32.29
C GLY A 97 -5.85 -16.76 -32.44
N PHE A 98 -5.37 -17.36 -31.34
CA PHE A 98 -4.88 -18.74 -31.29
C PHE A 98 -5.93 -19.75 -30.81
N ALA A 99 -7.14 -19.31 -30.44
CA ALA A 99 -8.23 -20.23 -30.15
C ALA A 99 -8.59 -20.99 -31.44
N PRO A 100 -8.49 -22.33 -31.47
CA PRO A 100 -8.87 -23.09 -32.64
C PRO A 100 -10.35 -22.83 -32.91
N LYS A 101 -10.68 -22.32 -34.09
CA LYS A 101 -12.07 -22.25 -34.53
C LYS A 101 -12.56 -23.69 -34.67
N GLU A 102 -13.31 -24.17 -33.68
CA GLU A 102 -14.06 -25.41 -33.82
C GLU A 102 -15.03 -25.25 -35.00
N GLY A 103 -14.76 -25.99 -36.07
CA GLY A 103 -15.70 -26.18 -37.18
C GLY A 103 -15.26 -25.54 -38.48
N ASP A 104 -14.36 -26.20 -39.20
CA ASP A 104 -14.49 -26.30 -40.66
C ASP A 104 -14.85 -27.76 -40.96
N THR A 105 -16.16 -28.02 -41.09
CA THR A 105 -16.75 -29.22 -41.73
C THR A 105 -16.94 -28.98 -43.20
#